data_AF-A0ABD3F247-F1
#
_entry.id   AF-A0ABD3F247-F1
#
_cell.length_a   1.000
_cell.length_b   1.000
_cell.length_c   1.000
_cell.angle_alpha   90.00
_cell.angle_beta   90.00
_cell.angle_gamma   90.00
#
_symmetry.space_group_name_H-M   'P 1'
#
loop_
_entity.id
_entity.type
_entity.pdbx_description
1 polymer ?
#
loop_
_entity_poly.entity_id
_entity_poly.type
_entity_poly.pdbx_seq_one_letter_code
_entity_poly.pdbx_strand_id
1 'polypeptide(L)'
;MIGWSLKKRRPVVAAYNVFTQSKKSTRKLNQQTWIITRVYRTALSKMGVLGVDGPYFDLVLLFREIVETALQTQQAYRMSSLLPRTELNRGYVAMLVINCWSTALVHSVYKFDATKRRMLAVMCDCALDLVTSVGITSVLLAIYYPDFDSKLSGFPTYKWYEDVWVVHVLSEFQLLLVSSWGDLTLRVVFALSMLSNMNNIKRLLSMRAPQRRKSKLNHQVTAVLPLNPSFSDITDSRTQSKLDIVLDSESQITKIIFLVWGAAILVIHLYAESISELPQCKMQVKPWVTSQTSCSLLVLDCYQSELSGSEDEVIAEWSNFDPTTTSRVVIRHCPKLEMPSFVTEFSRLKVLKIYNSTITSWEESAALSQLHHPNLMSLYLVRVNMTNGELPPGLRGDNFPQILTDFEFCTTNLRSLPDDFDLKWPQFSSIYLEKCAFTEVPASLARLAPYDLSLAMNSISSLPAPLFEGGVGYLHVGSTLISELPHLSVPAVSNPLVLRVDNTNMSFFWDWIDPRIADGALLTVEHPILATNSPYCSDLQRIYNGEQENFSAPWREGQSQILSDASVESWPMLRATVSCDEMPNTWYPLDFEDGYSGVK
;
A
#
# COMPACT_ATOMS: atom_id res chain seq x y z
N MET A 1 31.00 8.47 8.94
CA MET A 1 31.29 7.03 9.16
C MET A 1 32.02 6.86 10.48
N ILE A 2 31.73 5.77 11.20
CA ILE A 2 32.40 5.40 12.46
C ILE A 2 33.53 4.43 12.10
N GLY A 3 34.77 4.73 12.47
CA GLY A 3 35.93 3.86 12.23
C GLY A 3 36.79 3.70 13.47
N TRP A 4 37.29 2.49 13.71
CA TRP A 4 38.16 2.20 14.86
C TRP A 4 39.60 2.63 14.56
N SER A 5 40.16 3.55 15.34
CA SER A 5 41.54 4.00 15.13
C SER A 5 42.53 3.09 15.86
N LEU A 6 43.28 2.28 15.13
CA LEU A 6 44.35 1.41 15.67
C LEU A 6 45.41 2.19 16.47
N LYS A 7 45.68 3.44 16.10
CA LYS A 7 46.67 4.30 16.79
C LYS A 7 46.14 4.91 18.10
N LYS A 8 44.82 5.07 18.26
CA LYS A 8 44.20 5.68 19.45
C LYS A 8 43.39 4.68 20.30
N ARG A 9 43.28 3.42 19.86
CA ARG A 9 42.47 2.33 20.46
C ARG A 9 41.06 2.78 20.88
N ARG A 10 40.40 3.62 20.07
CA ARG A 10 39.02 4.09 20.30
C ARG A 10 38.32 4.43 18.99
N PRO A 11 36.97 4.38 18.95
CA PRO A 11 36.20 4.79 17.78
C PRO A 11 36.40 6.29 17.50
N VAL A 12 36.64 6.62 16.23
CA VAL A 12 36.77 7.99 15.74
C VAL A 12 35.68 8.23 14.71
N VAL A 13 34.93 9.32 14.89
CA VAL A 13 33.86 9.73 13.99
C VAL A 13 34.41 10.81 13.05
N ALA A 14 34.43 10.52 11.76
CA ALA A 14 34.72 11.51 10.72
C ALA A 14 33.41 12.05 10.15
N ALA A 15 33.20 13.36 10.29
CA ALA A 15 32.10 14.11 9.68
C ALA A 15 32.65 14.97 8.52
N TYR A 16 32.25 14.66 7.30
CA TYR A 16 32.51 15.52 6.14
C TYR A 16 31.34 16.49 5.93
N ASN A 17 31.63 17.73 5.52
CA ASN A 17 30.60 18.69 5.14
C ASN A 17 30.11 18.36 3.73
N VAL A 18 28.83 18.02 3.57
CA VAL A 18 28.20 17.75 2.26
C VAL A 18 27.90 19.04 1.48
N PHE A 19 27.86 20.20 2.16
CA PHE A 19 27.70 21.49 1.51
C PHE A 19 28.94 22.37 1.74
N THR A 20 29.82 22.42 0.75
CA THR A 20 30.85 23.46 0.62
C THR A 20 30.19 24.71 0.04
N GLN A 21 29.99 25.74 0.87
CA GLN A 21 29.63 27.06 0.35
C GLN A 21 30.79 27.60 -0.48
N SER A 22 30.59 27.62 -1.81
CA SER A 22 31.48 28.30 -2.75
C SER A 22 31.48 29.79 -2.45
N LYS A 23 32.63 30.31 -2.00
CA LYS A 23 32.87 31.75 -1.91
C LYS A 23 33.13 32.26 -3.33
N LYS A 24 32.11 32.78 -4.01
CA LYS A 24 32.31 33.75 -5.10
C LYS A 24 31.05 34.57 -5.40
N SER A 25 31.30 35.87 -5.55
CA SER A 25 30.46 36.92 -6.12
C SER A 25 29.42 37.60 -5.20
N THR A 26 29.83 38.77 -4.72
CA THR A 26 29.01 39.79 -4.07
C THR A 26 28.54 40.79 -5.12
N ARG A 27 27.22 40.94 -5.33
CA ARG A 27 26.48 42.22 -5.41
C ARG A 27 25.15 42.03 -6.14
N LYS A 28 24.10 42.63 -5.54
CA LYS A 28 22.69 42.71 -5.97
C LYS A 28 21.85 41.45 -5.75
N LEU A 29 21.50 41.21 -4.49
CA LEU A 29 20.16 40.69 -4.18
C LEU A 29 19.61 41.40 -2.94
N ASN A 30 18.37 41.85 -3.08
CA ASN A 30 17.73 42.95 -2.38
C ASN A 30 17.43 42.69 -0.90
N GLN A 31 17.12 43.80 -0.22
CA GLN A 31 16.70 44.03 1.17
C GLN A 31 15.90 42.90 1.87
N GLN A 32 15.13 42.07 1.15
CA GLN A 32 14.47 40.87 1.68
C GLN A 32 15.45 39.82 2.22
N THR A 33 16.56 39.57 1.50
CA THR A 33 17.63 38.67 1.97
C THR A 33 18.26 39.19 3.26
N TRP A 34 18.32 40.52 3.45
CA TRP A 34 18.87 41.13 4.67
C TRP A 34 17.95 40.97 5.87
N ILE A 35 16.63 41.09 5.68
CA ILE A 35 15.62 40.83 6.72
C ILE A 35 15.61 39.34 7.08
N ILE A 36 15.60 38.44 6.10
CA ILE A 36 15.68 36.99 6.33
C ILE A 36 16.99 36.62 7.03
N THR A 37 18.13 37.20 6.62
CA THR A 37 19.43 36.95 7.27
C THR A 37 19.49 37.55 8.67
N ARG A 38 18.79 38.66 8.94
CA ARG A 38 18.70 39.29 10.26
C ARG A 38 17.78 38.49 11.18
N VAL A 39 16.60 38.08 10.73
CA VAL A 39 15.72 37.16 11.45
C VAL A 39 16.43 35.83 11.73
N TYR A 40 17.13 35.27 10.75
CA TYR A 40 17.93 34.05 10.91
C TYR A 40 19.11 34.23 11.88
N ARG A 41 19.78 35.39 11.88
CA ARG A 41 20.83 35.70 12.87
C ARG A 41 20.27 35.98 14.26
N THR A 42 19.11 36.61 14.40
CA THR A 42 18.50 36.90 15.71
C THR A 42 17.84 35.66 16.31
N ALA A 43 17.31 34.77 15.48
CA ALA A 43 16.69 33.51 15.90
C ALA A 43 17.71 32.38 16.13
N LEU A 44 18.64 32.12 15.20
CA LEU A 44 19.53 30.93 15.21
C LEU A 44 21.02 31.20 15.51
N SER A 45 21.43 32.43 15.86
CA SER A 45 22.80 32.68 16.34
C SER A 45 23.08 32.03 17.69
N LYS A 46 24.35 31.96 18.08
CA LYS A 46 24.81 31.29 19.31
C LYS A 46 24.08 31.80 20.58
N MET A 47 23.70 33.08 20.61
CA MET A 47 22.89 33.72 21.68
C MET A 47 21.49 34.16 21.19
N GLY A 48 21.02 33.64 20.06
CA GLY A 48 19.67 33.92 19.54
C GLY A 48 18.59 33.24 20.37
N VAL A 49 17.33 33.61 20.14
CA VAL A 49 16.17 33.06 20.88
C VAL A 49 16.06 31.52 20.77
N LEU A 50 16.53 30.94 19.66
CA LEU A 50 16.61 29.50 19.39
C LEU A 50 18.07 28.97 19.45
N GLY A 51 19.01 29.76 19.99
CA GLY A 51 20.41 29.39 20.14
C GLY A 51 20.62 28.39 21.28
N VAL A 52 21.63 27.53 21.16
CA VAL A 52 21.99 26.52 22.20
C VAL A 52 22.36 27.16 23.54
N ASP A 53 22.81 28.42 23.52
CA ASP A 53 23.12 29.23 24.72
C ASP A 53 22.04 30.31 24.99
N GLY A 54 20.86 30.22 24.34
CA GLY A 54 19.77 31.19 24.48
C GLY A 54 18.92 30.97 25.75
N PRO A 55 18.31 32.02 26.31
CA PRO A 55 17.53 31.94 27.55
C PRO A 55 16.21 31.13 27.42
N TYR A 56 15.75 30.88 26.19
CA TYR A 56 14.51 30.15 25.89
C TYR A 56 14.76 28.75 25.29
N PHE A 57 16.01 28.28 25.30
CA PHE A 57 16.38 27.02 24.67
C PHE A 57 15.60 25.82 25.24
N ASP A 58 15.47 25.74 26.57
CA ASP A 58 14.77 24.62 27.23
C ASP A 58 13.25 24.66 26.93
N LEU A 59 12.64 25.86 26.85
CA LEU A 59 11.23 26.04 26.47
C LEU A 59 10.94 25.64 25.01
N VAL A 60 11.84 26.00 24.10
CA VAL A 60 11.74 25.63 22.67
C VAL A 60 11.92 24.12 22.49
N LEU A 61 12.84 23.53 23.24
CA LEU A 61 13.06 22.09 23.28
C LEU A 61 11.81 21.37 23.79
N LEU A 62 11.20 21.86 24.88
CA LEU A 62 9.95 21.33 25.42
C LEU A 62 8.80 21.40 24.41
N PHE A 63 8.58 22.55 23.76
CA PHE A 63 7.53 22.70 22.76
C PHE A 63 7.73 21.71 21.59
N ARG A 64 8.97 21.57 21.12
CA ARG A 64 9.29 20.62 20.05
C ARG A 64 8.98 19.18 20.48
N GLU A 65 9.41 18.78 21.67
CA GLU A 65 9.18 17.45 22.22
C GLU A 65 7.68 17.14 22.32
N ILE A 66 6.85 18.11 22.73
CA ILE A 66 5.39 17.98 22.78
C ILE A 66 4.82 17.74 21.38
N VAL A 67 5.22 18.57 20.40
CA VAL A 67 4.75 18.43 19.02
C VAL A 67 5.14 17.06 18.49
N GLU A 68 6.39 16.67 18.62
CA GLU A 68 6.91 15.40 18.12
C GLU A 68 6.22 14.19 18.77
N THR A 69 6.09 14.18 20.09
CA THR A 69 5.37 13.12 20.82
C THR A 69 3.91 13.04 20.38
N ALA A 70 3.25 14.17 20.12
CA ALA A 70 1.89 14.18 19.58
C ALA A 70 1.81 13.57 18.18
N LEU A 71 2.77 13.89 17.29
CA LEU A 71 2.83 13.29 15.96
C LEU A 71 3.15 11.79 16.01
N GLN A 72 4.04 11.34 16.92
CA GLN A 72 4.33 9.92 17.12
C GLN A 72 3.12 9.20 17.71
N THR A 73 2.36 9.84 18.61
CA THR A 73 1.09 9.31 19.14
C THR A 73 0.06 9.14 18.02
N GLN A 74 -0.06 10.12 17.13
CA GLN A 74 -0.95 10.03 15.98
C GLN A 74 -0.52 8.91 15.02
N GLN A 75 0.77 8.73 14.82
CA GLN A 75 1.30 7.62 14.01
C GLN A 75 1.04 6.27 14.68
N ALA A 76 1.19 6.15 16.01
CA ALA A 76 0.87 4.94 16.76
C ALA A 76 -0.62 4.58 16.64
N TYR A 77 -1.50 5.58 16.75
CA TYR A 77 -2.92 5.40 16.53
C TYR A 77 -3.20 4.89 15.11
N ARG A 78 -2.62 5.50 14.08
CA ARG A 78 -2.77 5.03 12.70
C ARG A 78 -2.29 3.59 12.52
N MET A 79 -1.17 3.22 13.13
CA MET A 79 -0.67 1.85 13.10
C MET A 79 -1.62 0.88 13.80
N SER A 80 -2.23 1.27 14.93
CA SER A 80 -3.21 0.42 15.62
C SER A 80 -4.42 0.06 14.76
N SER A 81 -4.75 0.90 13.77
CA SER A 81 -5.86 0.71 12.84
C SER A 81 -5.48 0.11 11.48
N LEU A 82 -4.21 0.20 11.07
CA LEU A 82 -3.75 -0.19 9.73
C LEU A 82 -2.77 -1.37 9.73
N LEU A 83 -2.16 -1.70 10.87
CA LEU A 83 -1.11 -2.70 10.95
C LEU A 83 -1.61 -3.94 11.72
N PRO A 84 -1.98 -5.03 11.02
CA PRO A 84 -2.43 -6.26 11.67
C PRO A 84 -1.28 -6.99 12.40
N ARG A 85 -0.04 -6.65 12.08
CA ARG A 85 1.16 -7.23 12.70
C ARG A 85 1.36 -6.69 14.11
N THR A 86 0.81 -7.41 15.09
CA THR A 86 0.86 -7.07 16.53
C THR A 86 2.26 -6.74 17.02
N GLU A 87 3.27 -7.51 16.60
CA GLU A 87 4.65 -7.33 17.06
C GLU A 87 5.26 -5.98 16.65
N LEU A 88 4.95 -5.52 15.43
CA LEU A 88 5.40 -4.21 14.97
C LEU A 88 4.66 -3.08 15.66
N ASN A 89 3.35 -3.25 15.88
CA ASN A 89 2.54 -2.28 16.62
C ASN A 89 3.01 -2.14 18.08
N ARG A 90 3.18 -3.27 18.79
CA ARG A 90 3.72 -3.34 20.15
C ARG A 90 5.11 -2.72 20.24
N GLY A 91 5.98 -3.07 19.30
CA GLY A 91 7.34 -2.51 19.23
C GLY A 91 7.34 -0.98 19.08
N TYR A 92 6.47 -0.44 18.22
CA TYR A 92 6.35 1.01 18.05
C TYR A 92 5.85 1.71 19.30
N VAL A 93 4.77 1.20 19.90
CA VAL A 93 4.21 1.79 21.12
C VAL A 93 5.21 1.71 22.27
N ALA A 94 5.94 0.61 22.41
CA ALA A 94 7.01 0.48 23.39
C ALA A 94 8.10 1.55 23.18
N MET A 95 8.52 1.79 21.94
CA MET A 95 9.50 2.83 21.63
C MET A 95 8.98 4.24 21.94
N LEU A 96 7.71 4.51 21.66
CA LEU A 96 7.07 5.80 22.00
C LEU A 96 6.99 6.02 23.52
N VAL A 97 6.61 5.00 24.29
CA VAL A 97 6.59 5.06 25.76
C VAL A 97 8.00 5.26 26.32
N ILE A 98 8.98 4.54 25.78
CA ILE A 98 10.40 4.72 26.14
C ILE A 98 10.86 6.14 25.81
N ASN A 99 10.46 6.71 24.67
CA ASN A 99 10.81 8.09 24.30
C ASN A 99 10.31 9.07 25.36
N CYS A 100 9.01 9.00 25.69
CA CYS A 100 8.38 9.81 26.73
C CYS A 100 9.14 9.70 28.08
N TRP A 101 9.42 8.47 28.52
CA TRP A 101 10.04 8.26 29.83
C TRP A 101 11.55 8.54 29.83
N SER A 102 12.23 8.47 28.69
CA SER A 102 13.65 8.81 28.56
C SER A 102 13.88 10.29 28.89
N THR A 103 12.99 11.17 28.42
CA THR A 103 13.02 12.61 28.70
C THR A 103 12.83 12.87 30.20
N ALA A 104 11.89 12.19 30.84
CA ALA A 104 11.71 12.27 32.29
C ALA A 104 12.94 11.75 33.08
N LEU A 105 13.50 10.62 32.65
CA LEU A 105 14.61 9.94 33.33
C LEU A 105 15.93 10.73 33.23
N VAL A 106 16.26 11.25 32.05
CA VAL A 106 17.45 12.10 31.84
C VAL A 106 17.39 13.36 32.70
N HIS A 107 16.22 13.97 32.81
CA HIS A 107 16.01 15.14 33.69
C HIS A 107 16.03 14.79 35.19
N SER A 108 15.79 13.53 35.57
CA SER A 108 15.84 13.07 36.96
C SER A 108 17.26 12.74 37.41
N VAL A 109 18.05 12.07 36.57
CA VAL A 109 19.40 11.58 36.89
C VAL A 109 20.47 12.69 36.82
N TYR A 110 20.41 13.57 35.82
CA TYR A 110 21.45 14.58 35.57
C TYR A 110 21.06 15.98 36.08
N LYS A 111 20.61 16.08 37.34
CA LYS A 111 20.19 17.37 37.94
C LYS A 111 21.30 18.42 37.98
N PHE A 112 22.55 18.00 38.20
CA PHE A 112 23.69 18.89 38.49
C PHE A 112 24.58 19.22 37.29
N ASP A 113 24.47 18.50 36.17
CA ASP A 113 25.30 18.70 34.97
C ASP A 113 24.42 18.97 33.75
N ALA A 114 24.06 20.24 33.57
CA ALA A 114 23.18 20.70 32.49
C ALA A 114 23.71 20.36 31.08
N THR A 115 25.04 20.27 30.91
CA THR A 115 25.65 20.01 29.59
C THR A 115 25.53 18.54 29.22
N LYS A 116 25.81 17.62 30.17
CA LYS A 116 25.60 16.17 29.94
C LYS A 116 24.12 15.82 29.80
N ARG A 117 23.24 16.44 30.60
CA ARG A 117 21.79 16.28 30.50
C ARG A 117 21.28 16.61 29.11
N ARG A 118 21.59 17.80 28.59
CA ARG A 118 21.17 18.27 27.26
C ARG A 118 21.76 17.40 26.14
N MET A 119 23.00 16.96 26.27
CA MET A 119 23.62 16.09 25.25
C MET A 119 22.99 14.70 25.20
N LEU A 120 22.71 14.09 26.35
CA LEU A 120 22.12 12.75 26.40
C LEU A 120 20.65 12.77 25.95
N ALA A 121 19.87 13.76 26.38
CA ALA A 121 18.48 13.93 25.96
C ALA A 121 18.37 14.01 24.43
N VAL A 122 19.14 14.91 23.80
CA VAL A 122 19.12 15.09 22.33
C VAL A 122 19.63 13.84 21.58
N MET A 123 20.53 13.04 22.16
CA MET A 123 20.99 11.80 21.54
C MET A 123 19.96 10.68 21.63
N CYS A 124 19.29 10.52 22.78
CA CYS A 124 18.22 9.54 22.96
C CYS A 124 17.04 9.85 22.05
N ASP A 125 16.60 11.11 22.06
CA ASP A 125 15.56 11.69 21.21
C ASP A 125 15.83 11.40 19.72
N CYS A 126 16.99 11.85 19.22
CA CYS A 126 17.37 11.63 17.82
C CYS A 126 17.46 10.15 17.41
N ALA A 127 17.85 9.25 18.32
CA ALA A 127 17.94 7.83 18.02
C ALA A 127 16.56 7.16 17.98
N LEU A 128 15.69 7.51 18.93
CA LEU A 128 14.33 6.99 19.00
C LEU A 128 13.50 7.51 17.83
N ASP A 129 13.64 8.78 17.47
CA ASP A 129 13.00 9.38 16.29
C ASP A 129 13.37 8.71 14.98
N LEU A 130 14.65 8.40 14.80
CA LEU A 130 15.10 7.71 13.60
C LEU A 130 14.44 6.33 13.49
N VAL A 131 14.38 5.60 14.60
CA VAL A 131 13.78 4.27 14.62
C VAL A 131 12.25 4.35 14.46
N THR A 132 11.58 5.32 15.08
CA THR A 132 10.12 5.47 14.96
C THR A 132 9.71 5.98 13.57
N SER A 133 10.49 6.86 12.93
CA SER A 133 10.16 7.42 11.60
C SER A 133 10.56 6.52 10.43
N VAL A 134 11.71 5.84 10.49
CA VAL A 134 12.27 5.06 9.37
C VAL A 134 12.28 3.55 9.66
N GLY A 135 12.29 3.14 10.93
CA GLY A 135 12.43 1.73 11.30
C GLY A 135 11.29 0.86 10.78
N ILE A 136 10.03 1.25 11.04
CA ILE A 136 8.86 0.47 10.59
C ILE A 136 8.80 0.41 9.07
N THR A 137 8.96 1.54 8.39
CA THR A 137 8.88 1.59 6.93
C THR A 137 9.99 0.75 6.29
N SER A 138 11.18 0.73 6.90
CA SER A 138 12.28 -0.15 6.47
C SER A 138 11.98 -1.63 6.69
N VAL A 139 11.38 -1.99 7.82
CA VAL A 139 10.99 -3.38 8.12
C VAL A 139 9.90 -3.85 7.16
N LEU A 140 8.87 -3.03 6.92
CA LEU A 140 7.80 -3.34 5.96
C LEU A 140 8.37 -3.51 4.54
N LEU A 141 9.27 -2.62 4.10
CA LEU A 141 9.92 -2.76 2.80
C LEU A 141 10.72 -4.07 2.70
N ALA A 142 11.43 -4.45 3.77
CA ALA A 142 12.17 -5.71 3.81
C ALA A 142 11.26 -6.95 3.77
N ILE A 143 10.03 -6.86 4.29
CA ILE A 143 9.03 -7.95 4.23
C ILE A 143 8.54 -8.15 2.80
N TYR A 144 8.28 -7.08 2.04
CA TYR A 144 7.75 -7.15 0.68
C TYR A 144 8.81 -7.30 -0.41
N TYR A 145 10.07 -7.01 -0.10
CA TYR A 145 11.18 -7.12 -1.06
C TYR A 145 11.33 -8.50 -1.72
N PRO A 146 11.22 -9.64 -0.99
CA PRO A 146 11.34 -10.97 -1.58
C PRO A 146 10.22 -11.32 -2.57
N ASP A 147 9.02 -10.73 -2.41
CA ASP A 147 7.85 -10.98 -3.26
C ASP A 147 7.86 -10.10 -4.52
N PHE A 148 8.74 -9.11 -4.61
CA PHE A 148 8.79 -8.16 -5.72
C PHE A 148 9.54 -8.76 -6.92
N ASP A 149 8.89 -8.81 -8.07
CA ASP A 149 9.49 -9.28 -9.32
C ASP A 149 10.03 -8.08 -10.13
N SER A 150 11.37 -8.04 -10.26
CA SER A 150 12.07 -7.00 -11.02
C SER A 150 11.76 -7.00 -12.53
N LYS A 151 11.37 -8.14 -13.11
CA LYS A 151 11.01 -8.22 -14.54
C LYS A 151 9.63 -7.63 -14.78
N LEU A 152 8.68 -7.92 -13.89
CA LEU A 152 7.32 -7.38 -13.94
C LEU A 152 7.24 -5.93 -13.44
N SER A 153 8.28 -5.42 -12.78
CA SER A 153 8.25 -4.14 -12.05
C SER A 153 7.09 -4.06 -11.04
N GLY A 154 6.75 -5.19 -10.43
CA GLY A 154 5.55 -5.33 -9.62
C GLY A 154 5.50 -6.66 -8.86
N PHE A 155 4.32 -7.03 -8.39
CA PHE A 155 4.08 -8.32 -7.74
C PHE A 155 3.45 -9.30 -8.74
N PRO A 156 3.81 -10.59 -8.68
CA PRO A 156 3.19 -11.62 -9.51
C PRO A 156 1.66 -11.62 -9.37
N THR A 157 0.93 -11.87 -10.45
CA THR A 157 -0.54 -11.77 -10.50
C THR A 157 -1.23 -12.59 -9.42
N TYR A 158 -0.79 -13.84 -9.18
CA TYR A 158 -1.39 -14.73 -8.17
C TYR A 158 -1.35 -14.16 -6.74
N LYS A 159 -0.39 -13.27 -6.41
CA LYS A 159 -0.33 -12.62 -5.09
C LYS A 159 -1.54 -11.73 -4.83
N TRP A 160 -2.12 -11.13 -5.87
CA TRP A 160 -3.33 -10.31 -5.77
C TRP A 160 -4.61 -11.13 -5.51
N TYR A 161 -4.53 -12.46 -5.57
CA TYR A 161 -5.61 -13.37 -5.22
C TYR A 161 -5.46 -13.96 -3.81
N GLU A 162 -4.26 -13.87 -3.23
CA GLU A 162 -3.96 -14.32 -1.86
C GLU A 162 -4.63 -13.39 -0.84
N ASP A 163 -5.75 -13.82 -0.26
CA ASP A 163 -6.64 -12.97 0.56
C ASP A 163 -5.91 -12.27 1.72
N VAL A 164 -5.08 -13.03 2.44
CA VAL A 164 -4.27 -12.50 3.54
C VAL A 164 -3.22 -11.53 3.00
N TRP A 165 -2.45 -11.89 1.97
CA TRP A 165 -1.40 -11.00 1.48
C TRP A 165 -1.95 -9.65 1.00
N VAL A 166 -3.07 -9.65 0.27
CA VAL A 166 -3.68 -8.42 -0.28
C VAL A 166 -4.13 -7.46 0.80
N VAL A 167 -4.81 -7.95 1.84
CA VAL A 167 -5.30 -7.07 2.92
C VAL A 167 -4.14 -6.49 3.72
N HIS A 168 -3.05 -7.24 3.90
CA HIS A 168 -1.80 -6.75 4.49
C HIS A 168 -1.21 -5.63 3.63
N VAL A 169 -0.97 -5.90 2.35
CA VAL A 169 -0.35 -4.96 1.41
C VAL A 169 -1.15 -3.67 1.33
N LEU A 170 -2.46 -3.73 1.11
CA LEU A 170 -3.30 -2.54 0.95
C LEU A 170 -3.37 -1.69 2.22
N SER A 171 -3.27 -2.30 3.40
CA SER A 171 -3.28 -1.57 4.67
C SER A 171 -1.90 -1.00 5.01
N GLU A 172 -0.85 -1.81 4.85
CA GLU A 172 0.54 -1.45 5.18
C GLU A 172 1.14 -0.47 4.16
N PHE A 173 0.69 -0.49 2.89
CA PHE A 173 1.11 0.50 1.89
C PHE A 173 0.63 1.90 2.23
N GLN A 174 -0.44 2.07 3.00
CA GLN A 174 -0.84 3.39 3.51
C GLN A 174 0.11 3.95 4.59
N LEU A 175 0.98 3.10 5.14
CA LEU A 175 2.07 3.51 6.03
C LEU A 175 3.37 3.75 5.25
N LEU A 176 3.63 2.99 4.19
CA LEU A 176 4.81 3.17 3.32
C LEU A 176 4.68 4.40 2.42
N LEU A 177 3.56 4.51 1.71
CA LEU A 177 3.27 5.56 0.74
C LEU A 177 2.58 6.74 1.41
N VAL A 178 2.75 7.92 0.83
CA VAL A 178 2.08 9.14 1.30
C VAL A 178 0.60 9.05 0.92
N SER A 179 -0.25 8.74 1.90
CA SER A 179 -1.68 8.53 1.67
C SER A 179 -2.53 9.79 1.78
N SER A 180 -2.00 10.88 2.36
CA SER A 180 -2.71 12.16 2.50
C SER A 180 -1.76 13.35 2.70
N TRP A 181 -2.26 14.56 2.53
CA TRP A 181 -1.53 15.79 2.86
C TRP A 181 -1.14 15.90 4.33
N GLY A 182 -1.97 15.35 5.24
CA GLY A 182 -1.65 15.26 6.66
C GLY A 182 -0.46 14.33 6.91
N ASP A 183 -0.45 13.17 6.25
CA ASP A 183 0.67 12.22 6.31
C ASP A 183 1.97 12.82 5.76
N LEU A 184 1.90 13.53 4.63
CA LEU A 184 3.05 14.25 4.08
C LEU A 184 3.61 15.27 5.09
N THR A 185 2.72 16.06 5.68
CA THR A 185 3.09 17.09 6.66
C THR A 185 3.77 16.48 7.88
N LEU A 186 3.21 15.38 8.42
CA LEU A 186 3.80 14.61 9.53
C LEU A 186 5.24 14.18 9.21
N ARG A 187 5.47 13.56 8.05
CA ARG A 187 6.79 13.09 7.61
C ARG A 187 7.80 14.22 7.44
N VAL A 188 7.36 15.36 6.89
CA VAL A 188 8.20 16.56 6.74
C VAL A 188 8.61 17.11 8.11
N VAL A 189 7.67 17.20 9.07
CA VAL A 189 7.98 17.67 10.42
C VAL A 189 8.99 16.75 11.12
N PHE A 190 8.83 15.43 11.02
CA PHE A 190 9.81 14.47 11.56
C PHE A 190 11.20 14.66 10.94
N ALA A 191 11.28 14.77 9.61
CA ALA A 191 12.55 14.99 8.92
C ALA A 191 13.23 16.30 9.37
N LEU A 192 12.46 17.38 9.52
CA LEU A 192 12.96 18.67 10.00
C LEU A 192 13.40 18.60 11.47
N SER A 193 12.66 17.91 12.34
CA SER A 193 13.04 17.71 13.75
C SER A 193 14.38 16.96 13.85
N MET A 194 14.52 15.86 13.10
CA MET A 194 15.74 15.07 13.07
C MET A 194 16.95 15.88 12.56
N LEU A 195 16.79 16.68 11.50
CA LEU A 195 17.84 17.58 11.01
C LEU A 195 18.24 18.64 12.05
N SER A 196 17.27 19.16 12.80
CA SER A 196 17.52 20.09 13.91
C SER A 196 18.32 19.42 15.03
N ASN A 197 17.94 18.20 15.41
CA ASN A 197 18.64 17.37 16.40
C ASN A 197 20.11 17.13 16.01
N MET A 198 20.37 16.71 14.79
CA MET A 198 21.74 16.50 14.29
C MET A 198 22.57 17.79 14.31
N ASN A 199 21.96 18.94 13.98
CA ASN A 199 22.64 20.24 14.05
C ASN A 199 22.97 20.66 15.49
N ASN A 200 22.08 20.40 16.44
CA ASN A 200 22.31 20.67 17.86
C ASN A 200 23.43 19.78 18.41
N ILE A 201 23.45 18.48 18.08
CA ILE A 201 24.54 17.56 18.44
C ILE A 201 25.87 18.07 17.88
N LYS A 202 25.92 18.45 16.59
CA LYS A 202 27.13 19.01 15.96
C LYS A 202 27.64 20.25 16.70
N ARG A 203 26.73 21.16 17.08
CA ARG A 203 27.07 22.38 17.83
C ARG A 203 27.61 22.04 19.22
N LEU A 204 26.94 21.17 19.98
CA LEU A 204 27.37 20.72 21.30
C LEU A 204 28.75 20.03 21.27
N LEU A 205 29.01 19.19 20.26
CA LEU A 205 30.31 18.54 20.05
C LEU A 205 31.41 19.54 19.69
N SER A 206 31.09 20.60 18.94
CA SER A 206 32.05 21.64 18.55
C SER A 206 32.50 22.53 19.73
N MET A 207 31.72 22.60 20.82
CA MET A 207 32.07 23.40 22.00
C MET A 207 33.19 22.79 22.85
N ARG A 208 33.53 21.51 22.68
CA ARG A 208 34.59 20.81 23.42
C ARG A 208 36.01 20.98 22.87
N ALA A 209 36.22 21.79 21.83
CA ALA A 209 37.56 22.10 21.33
C ALA A 209 38.04 23.47 21.86
N PRO A 210 38.74 23.56 23.00
CA PRO A 210 39.42 24.79 23.36
C PRO A 210 40.56 25.00 22.35
N GLN A 211 40.42 25.99 21.48
CA GLN A 211 41.61 26.59 20.87
C GLN A 211 42.44 27.18 22.02
N ARG A 212 43.52 26.50 22.40
CA ARG A 212 44.60 27.08 23.21
C ARG A 212 45.15 28.29 22.46
N ARG A 213 44.54 29.47 22.64
CA ARG A 213 45.21 30.74 22.39
C ARG A 213 46.28 30.88 23.47
N LYS A 214 47.53 30.54 23.12
CA LYS A 214 48.70 30.96 23.91
C LYS A 214 48.78 32.47 23.81
N SER A 215 48.23 33.22 24.77
CA SER A 215 48.61 34.62 24.94
C SER A 215 50.02 34.63 25.54
N LYS A 216 51.01 35.05 24.74
CA LYS A 216 52.30 35.47 25.29
C LYS A 216 52.04 36.70 26.17
N LEU A 217 52.32 36.59 27.47
CA LEU A 217 52.41 37.72 28.37
C LEU A 217 53.89 37.82 28.80
N ASN A 218 54.57 38.91 28.41
CA ASN A 218 55.87 39.28 28.95
C ASN A 218 55.63 40.19 30.18
N HIS A 219 56.36 39.89 31.27
CA HIS A 219 56.86 40.75 32.38
C HIS A 219 56.00 41.97 32.85
N GLN A 220 55.81 42.26 34.15
CA GLN A 220 56.74 42.18 35.28
C GLN A 220 56.06 42.66 36.59
N VAL A 221 56.70 42.32 37.71
CA VAL A 221 56.67 42.95 39.06
C VAL A 221 55.70 42.43 40.14
N THR A 222 56.37 41.83 41.12
CA THR A 222 56.07 41.48 42.52
C THR A 222 55.46 42.58 43.39
N ALA A 223 54.51 42.20 44.24
CA ALA A 223 54.38 42.73 45.60
C ALA A 223 53.81 41.64 46.53
N VAL A 224 54.50 41.43 47.64
CA VAL A 224 54.19 40.48 48.73
C VAL A 224 53.22 41.16 49.71
N LEU A 225 52.25 40.41 50.26
CA LEU A 225 51.51 40.79 51.48
C LEU A 225 51.26 39.53 52.36
N PRO A 226 51.22 39.66 53.71
CA PRO A 226 51.48 38.56 54.65
C PRO A 226 50.22 37.85 55.19
N LEU A 227 50.47 36.78 55.98
CA LEU A 227 49.53 35.98 56.76
C LEU A 227 48.76 36.79 57.82
N ASN A 228 47.42 36.73 57.84
CA ASN A 228 46.58 36.02 58.83
C ASN A 228 45.06 36.24 58.58
N PRO A 229 44.18 35.35 59.07
CA PRO A 229 42.76 35.29 58.73
C PRO A 229 41.89 36.14 59.67
N SER A 230 40.77 36.67 59.18
CA SER A 230 39.69 37.19 60.02
C SER A 230 38.33 36.85 59.41
N PHE A 231 37.53 36.14 60.20
CA PHE A 231 36.11 35.89 60.00
C PHE A 231 35.29 37.19 60.10
N SER A 232 34.16 37.22 59.39
CA SER A 232 33.10 38.25 59.21
C SER A 232 33.13 38.81 57.78
N ASP A 233 32.20 38.54 56.87
CA ASP A 233 30.75 38.38 57.05
C ASP A 233 30.18 37.17 56.29
N ILE A 234 29.45 36.36 57.05
CA ILE A 234 28.34 35.54 56.55
C ILE A 234 27.15 36.49 56.47
N THR A 235 26.74 36.85 55.26
CA THR A 235 25.35 37.00 54.81
C THR A 235 25.37 37.62 53.42
N ASP A 236 25.46 36.81 52.39
CA ASP A 236 24.96 37.19 51.06
C ASP A 236 23.73 36.32 50.79
N SER A 237 22.59 36.78 51.30
CA SER A 237 21.27 36.27 50.96
C SER A 237 21.05 36.51 49.47
N ARG A 238 21.48 35.55 48.66
CA ARG A 238 21.21 35.51 47.23
C ARG A 238 19.70 35.37 47.04
N THR A 239 19.03 36.49 46.85
CA THR A 239 17.62 36.58 46.45
C THR A 239 17.44 35.71 45.21
N GLN A 240 16.79 34.55 45.37
CA GLN A 240 16.39 33.69 44.25
C GLN A 240 15.55 34.53 43.29
N SER A 241 16.04 34.74 42.08
CA SER A 241 15.31 35.53 41.09
C SER A 241 14.09 34.73 40.61
N LYS A 242 13.03 35.42 40.17
CA LYS A 242 11.85 34.75 39.56
C LYS A 242 12.22 33.82 38.41
N LEU A 243 13.38 34.03 37.76
CA LEU A 243 13.93 33.21 36.70
C LEU A 243 14.36 31.81 37.21
N ASP A 244 14.94 31.73 38.40
CA ASP A 244 15.40 30.45 38.98
C ASP A 244 14.22 29.57 39.43
N ILE A 245 13.13 30.21 39.90
CA ILE A 245 11.87 29.52 40.24
C ILE A 245 11.18 28.99 38.98
N VAL A 246 11.17 29.76 37.88
CA VAL A 246 10.62 29.32 36.60
C VAL A 246 11.44 28.15 36.01
N LEU A 247 12.77 28.22 36.05
CA LEU A 247 13.67 27.18 35.53
C LEU A 247 13.60 25.85 36.32
N ASP A 248 13.42 25.90 37.65
CA ASP A 248 13.24 24.68 38.46
C ASP A 248 11.82 24.09 38.32
N SER A 249 10.81 24.94 38.13
CA SER A 249 9.44 24.52 37.82
C SER A 249 9.32 23.86 36.44
N GLU A 250 10.06 24.34 35.44
CA GLU A 250 10.08 23.81 34.07
C GLU A 250 10.53 22.35 34.04
N SER A 251 11.61 22.02 34.78
CA SER A 251 12.15 20.66 34.87
C SER A 251 11.16 19.65 35.48
N GLN A 252 10.33 20.10 36.42
CA GLN A 252 9.31 19.23 37.04
C GLN A 252 8.07 19.08 36.17
N ILE A 253 7.62 20.16 35.54
CA ILE A 253 6.47 20.15 34.62
C ILE A 253 6.75 19.19 33.45
N THR A 254 7.92 19.28 32.82
CA THR A 254 8.32 18.39 31.72
C THR A 254 8.29 16.92 32.13
N LYS A 255 8.84 16.57 33.32
CA LYS A 255 8.82 15.18 33.81
C LYS A 255 7.41 14.65 34.00
N ILE A 256 6.53 15.44 34.63
CA ILE A 256 5.16 15.03 34.92
C ILE A 256 4.39 14.84 33.61
N ILE A 257 4.49 15.80 32.68
CA ILE A 257 3.80 15.73 31.39
C ILE A 257 4.19 14.46 30.63
N PHE A 258 5.47 14.20 30.41
CA PHE A 258 5.89 13.04 29.61
C PHE A 258 5.68 11.70 30.33
N LEU A 259 5.81 11.67 31.67
CA LEU A 259 5.51 10.46 32.43
C LEU A 259 4.02 10.10 32.33
N VAL A 260 3.13 11.09 32.51
CA VAL A 260 1.68 10.90 32.38
C VAL A 260 1.30 10.55 30.93
N TRP A 261 1.89 11.21 29.94
CA TRP A 261 1.63 10.94 28.52
C TRP A 261 2.00 9.49 28.16
N GLY A 262 3.20 9.04 28.52
CA GLY A 262 3.63 7.67 28.28
C GLY A 262 2.75 6.63 29.00
N ALA A 263 2.33 6.93 30.24
CA ALA A 263 1.39 6.07 30.98
C ALA A 263 0.01 6.02 30.31
N ALA A 264 -0.52 7.15 29.83
CA ALA A 264 -1.80 7.20 29.13
C ALA A 264 -1.77 6.38 27.84
N ILE A 265 -0.72 6.53 27.02
CA ILE A 265 -0.53 5.72 25.80
C ILE A 265 -0.48 4.23 26.13
N LEU A 266 0.31 3.86 27.15
CA LEU A 266 0.45 2.46 27.55
C LEU A 266 -0.89 1.87 27.99
N VAL A 267 -1.66 2.59 28.81
CA VAL A 267 -2.99 2.14 29.26
C VAL A 267 -3.94 1.98 28.07
N ILE A 268 -3.99 2.95 27.16
CA ILE A 268 -4.84 2.90 25.97
C ILE A 268 -4.47 1.71 25.08
N HIS A 269 -3.16 1.46 24.88
CA HIS A 269 -2.68 0.35 24.07
C HIS A 269 -2.96 -1.01 24.72
N LEU A 270 -2.72 -1.15 26.03
CA LEU A 270 -3.03 -2.39 26.77
C LEU A 270 -4.53 -2.68 26.77
N TYR A 271 -5.37 -1.66 26.86
CA TYR A 271 -6.82 -1.81 26.72
C TYR A 271 -7.18 -2.33 25.32
N ALA A 272 -6.64 -1.73 24.25
CA ALA A 272 -6.87 -2.21 22.90
C ALA A 272 -6.38 -3.66 22.69
N GLU A 273 -5.21 -4.02 23.25
CA GLU A 273 -4.66 -5.38 23.19
C GLU A 273 -5.49 -6.41 23.96
N SER A 274 -6.26 -5.98 24.97
CA SER A 274 -7.14 -6.86 25.75
C SER A 274 -8.37 -7.35 24.99
N ILE A 275 -8.69 -6.74 23.85
CA ILE A 275 -9.78 -7.18 22.97
C ILE A 275 -9.43 -8.55 22.37
N SER A 276 -10.37 -9.49 22.51
CA SER A 276 -10.19 -10.89 22.13
C SER A 276 -10.05 -11.06 20.61
N GLU A 277 -9.27 -12.07 20.22
CA GLU A 277 -9.08 -12.42 18.82
C GLU A 277 -10.12 -13.44 18.36
N LEU A 278 -10.65 -13.23 17.16
CA LEU A 278 -11.68 -14.09 16.56
C LEU A 278 -11.05 -14.97 15.46
N PRO A 279 -11.23 -16.30 15.49
CA PRO A 279 -10.59 -17.21 14.54
C PRO A 279 -11.03 -17.03 13.07
N GLN A 280 -12.27 -16.58 12.84
CA GLN A 280 -12.81 -16.21 11.54
C GLN A 280 -12.22 -14.88 11.02
N CYS A 281 -11.66 -14.07 11.91
CA CYS A 281 -11.01 -12.83 11.55
C CYS A 281 -9.53 -13.04 11.26
N LYS A 282 -9.20 -13.38 10.01
CA LYS A 282 -7.79 -13.62 9.60
C LYS A 282 -6.94 -12.36 9.63
N MET A 283 -7.57 -11.18 9.59
CA MET A 283 -6.91 -9.93 9.91
C MET A 283 -7.71 -9.08 10.87
N GLN A 284 -7.22 -9.05 12.09
CA GLN A 284 -7.72 -8.20 13.14
C GLN A 284 -6.76 -7.04 13.38
N VAL A 285 -7.33 -5.84 13.45
CA VAL A 285 -6.64 -4.65 13.94
C VAL A 285 -7.20 -4.31 15.32
N LYS A 286 -6.44 -3.56 16.11
CA LYS A 286 -6.83 -3.18 17.48
C LYS A 286 -6.78 -1.66 17.62
N PRO A 287 -7.70 -0.91 16.98
CA PRO A 287 -7.72 0.54 17.04
C PRO A 287 -7.90 1.02 18.47
N TRP A 288 -7.17 2.05 18.87
CA TRP A 288 -7.40 2.67 20.17
C TRP A 288 -8.81 3.24 20.28
N VAL A 289 -9.36 3.26 21.50
CA VAL A 289 -10.67 3.86 21.82
C VAL A 289 -11.88 3.06 21.29
N THR A 290 -11.66 1.87 20.73
CA THR A 290 -12.76 0.94 20.37
C THR A 290 -12.96 -0.11 21.46
N SER A 291 -14.20 -0.57 21.65
CA SER A 291 -14.56 -1.65 22.58
C SER A 291 -15.02 -2.93 21.88
N GLN A 292 -15.32 -2.85 20.58
CA GLN A 292 -15.72 -3.99 19.75
C GLN A 292 -14.53 -4.50 18.93
N THR A 293 -14.56 -5.78 18.60
CA THR A 293 -13.57 -6.41 17.73
C THR A 293 -13.63 -5.80 16.34
N SER A 294 -12.48 -5.37 15.80
CA SER A 294 -12.37 -4.82 14.45
C SER A 294 -11.80 -5.87 13.49
N CYS A 295 -12.55 -6.26 12.47
CA CYS A 295 -12.16 -7.30 11.54
C CYS A 295 -12.02 -6.80 10.11
N SER A 296 -10.78 -6.68 9.62
CA SER A 296 -10.49 -6.19 8.25
C SER A 296 -10.68 -7.27 7.19
N LEU A 297 -10.32 -8.52 7.49
CA LEU A 297 -10.50 -9.70 6.63
C LEU A 297 -11.31 -10.76 7.38
N LEU A 298 -12.55 -10.93 6.95
CA LEU A 298 -13.45 -11.97 7.44
C LEU A 298 -13.36 -13.19 6.52
N VAL A 299 -13.06 -14.36 7.09
CA VAL A 299 -13.10 -15.64 6.37
C VAL A 299 -14.10 -16.55 7.05
N LEU A 300 -15.22 -16.79 6.37
CA LEU A 300 -16.20 -17.81 6.73
C LEU A 300 -15.85 -19.10 5.97
N ASP A 301 -15.29 -20.06 6.68
CA ASP A 301 -14.97 -21.38 6.15
C ASP A 301 -15.94 -22.40 6.76
N CYS A 302 -16.98 -22.74 6.01
CA CYS A 302 -18.05 -23.63 6.49
C CYS A 302 -17.52 -25.04 6.78
N TYR A 303 -16.51 -25.51 6.04
CA TYR A 303 -15.91 -26.82 6.29
C TYR A 303 -15.09 -26.82 7.58
N GLN A 304 -14.23 -25.81 7.78
CA GLN A 304 -13.42 -25.70 9.00
C GLN A 304 -14.27 -25.46 10.25
N SER A 305 -15.38 -24.74 10.10
CA SER A 305 -16.26 -24.35 11.20
C SER A 305 -17.42 -25.34 11.44
N GLU A 306 -17.47 -26.44 10.67
CA GLU A 306 -18.53 -27.44 10.72
C GLU A 306 -19.96 -26.86 10.50
N LEU A 307 -20.06 -25.82 9.65
CA LEU A 307 -21.31 -25.14 9.31
C LEU A 307 -21.86 -25.61 7.96
N SER A 308 -23.18 -25.49 7.78
CA SER A 308 -23.81 -25.76 6.48
C SER A 308 -23.81 -24.52 5.57
N GLY A 309 -23.86 -23.33 6.17
CA GLY A 309 -24.00 -22.05 5.47
C GLY A 309 -25.41 -21.48 5.50
N SER A 310 -26.28 -21.99 6.38
CA SER A 310 -27.64 -21.46 6.57
C SER A 310 -27.62 -20.03 7.11
N GLU A 311 -28.68 -19.27 6.85
CA GLU A 311 -28.73 -17.84 7.18
C GLU A 311 -28.43 -17.56 8.66
N ASP A 312 -29.05 -18.34 9.56
CA ASP A 312 -28.88 -18.22 11.02
C ASP A 312 -27.44 -18.51 11.47
N GLU A 313 -26.79 -19.52 10.88
CA GLU A 313 -25.38 -19.87 11.16
C GLU A 313 -24.45 -18.75 10.72
N VAL A 314 -24.67 -18.19 9.53
CA VAL A 314 -23.85 -17.10 8.99
C VAL A 314 -24.01 -15.84 9.86
N ILE A 315 -25.24 -15.49 10.25
CA ILE A 315 -25.50 -14.34 11.13
C ILE A 315 -24.84 -14.51 12.50
N ALA A 316 -24.91 -15.72 13.08
CA ALA A 316 -24.27 -16.01 14.36
C ALA A 316 -22.76 -15.71 14.31
N GLU A 317 -22.08 -16.08 13.23
CA GLU A 317 -20.65 -15.79 13.04
C GLU A 317 -20.37 -14.30 12.80
N TRP A 318 -21.22 -13.63 12.00
CA TRP A 318 -21.02 -12.23 11.59
C TRP A 318 -21.38 -11.22 12.68
N SER A 319 -22.17 -11.61 13.67
CA SER A 319 -22.58 -10.74 14.79
C SER A 319 -21.53 -10.54 15.89
N ASN A 320 -20.38 -11.23 15.81
CA ASN A 320 -19.36 -11.24 16.87
C ASN A 320 -18.36 -10.05 16.85
N PHE A 321 -18.43 -9.18 15.83
CA PHE A 321 -17.50 -8.07 15.63
C PHE A 321 -18.22 -6.85 15.03
N ASP A 322 -17.52 -5.72 14.92
CA ASP A 322 -18.05 -4.52 14.28
C ASP A 322 -18.04 -4.69 12.74
N PRO A 323 -19.20 -4.84 12.07
CA PRO A 323 -19.27 -5.08 10.63
C PRO A 323 -18.75 -3.89 9.81
N THR A 324 -18.77 -2.67 10.36
CA THR A 324 -18.29 -1.48 9.65
C THR A 324 -16.77 -1.46 9.46
N THR A 325 -16.05 -2.38 10.11
CA THR A 325 -14.59 -2.49 9.99
C THR A 325 -14.14 -3.42 8.87
N THR A 326 -15.05 -4.20 8.29
CA THR A 326 -14.72 -5.24 7.31
C THR A 326 -14.51 -4.70 5.91
N SER A 327 -13.32 -5.00 5.38
CA SER A 327 -12.89 -4.57 4.04
C SER A 327 -12.94 -5.69 3.01
N ARG A 328 -12.75 -6.95 3.44
CA ARG A 328 -12.81 -8.13 2.57
C ARG A 328 -13.54 -9.25 3.28
N VAL A 329 -14.51 -9.84 2.58
CA VAL A 329 -15.25 -11.02 3.03
C VAL A 329 -14.94 -12.16 2.08
N VAL A 330 -14.52 -13.29 2.64
CA VAL A 330 -14.28 -14.54 1.92
C VAL A 330 -15.18 -15.60 2.52
N ILE A 331 -16.06 -16.16 1.70
CA ILE A 331 -16.93 -17.27 2.07
C ILE A 331 -16.46 -18.49 1.29
N ARG A 332 -16.19 -19.61 1.97
CA ARG A 332 -15.76 -20.82 1.28
C ARG A 332 -16.26 -22.11 1.89
N HIS A 333 -16.33 -23.13 1.03
CA HIS A 333 -16.73 -24.49 1.37
C HIS A 333 -18.13 -24.62 1.97
N CYS A 334 -19.04 -23.70 1.64
CA CYS A 334 -20.40 -23.71 2.15
C CYS A 334 -21.30 -24.54 1.22
N PRO A 335 -21.76 -25.73 1.63
CA PRO A 335 -22.59 -26.59 0.78
C PRO A 335 -24.01 -26.06 0.56
N LYS A 336 -24.48 -25.16 1.43
CA LYS A 336 -25.83 -24.59 1.37
C LYS A 336 -25.82 -23.13 1.82
N LEU A 337 -25.15 -22.26 1.07
CA LEU A 337 -25.01 -20.84 1.41
C LEU A 337 -26.33 -20.09 1.18
N GLU A 338 -26.89 -19.59 2.27
CA GLU A 338 -28.00 -18.63 2.30
C GLU A 338 -27.43 -17.27 2.71
N MET A 339 -27.34 -16.34 1.76
CA MET A 339 -26.73 -15.03 2.01
C MET A 339 -27.66 -14.17 2.88
N PRO A 340 -27.27 -13.82 4.12
CA PRO A 340 -28.12 -13.05 5.02
C PRO A 340 -28.17 -11.58 4.61
N SER A 341 -29.28 -10.91 4.95
CA SER A 341 -29.38 -9.45 4.79
C SER A 341 -28.34 -8.69 5.62
N PHE A 342 -27.77 -9.31 6.65
CA PHE A 342 -26.68 -8.74 7.46
C PHE A 342 -25.47 -8.29 6.61
N VAL A 343 -25.29 -8.82 5.39
CA VAL A 343 -24.25 -8.34 4.47
C VAL A 343 -24.30 -6.83 4.26
N THR A 344 -25.49 -6.21 4.32
CA THR A 344 -25.67 -4.76 4.14
C THR A 344 -25.03 -3.90 5.23
N GLU A 345 -24.67 -4.49 6.38
CA GLU A 345 -23.98 -3.79 7.47
C GLU A 345 -22.48 -3.58 7.17
N PHE A 346 -21.91 -4.30 6.19
CA PHE A 346 -20.50 -4.18 5.79
C PHE A 346 -20.23 -2.94 4.92
N SER A 347 -20.44 -1.75 5.50
CA SER A 347 -20.31 -0.46 4.80
C SER A 347 -18.93 -0.12 4.22
N ARG A 348 -17.87 -0.80 4.70
CA ARG A 348 -16.49 -0.64 4.20
C ARG A 348 -16.03 -1.78 3.31
N LEU A 349 -16.93 -2.68 2.91
CA LEU A 349 -16.62 -3.81 2.05
C LEU A 349 -16.05 -3.32 0.73
N LYS A 350 -14.88 -3.84 0.38
CA LYS A 350 -14.16 -3.59 -0.87
C LYS A 350 -14.14 -4.81 -1.78
N VAL A 351 -14.16 -5.99 -1.19
CA VAL A 351 -14.12 -7.25 -1.92
C VAL A 351 -15.03 -8.28 -1.27
N LEU A 352 -15.89 -8.90 -2.08
CA LEU A 352 -16.64 -10.10 -1.72
C LEU A 352 -16.16 -11.27 -2.58
N LYS A 353 -15.70 -12.34 -1.92
CA LYS A 353 -15.25 -13.57 -2.58
C LYS A 353 -16.04 -14.75 -2.05
N ILE A 354 -16.63 -15.53 -2.95
CA ILE A 354 -17.28 -16.80 -2.64
C ILE A 354 -16.55 -17.89 -3.42
N TYR A 355 -16.05 -18.89 -2.71
CA TYR A 355 -15.23 -19.95 -3.28
C TYR A 355 -15.77 -21.34 -2.92
N ASN A 356 -15.82 -22.26 -3.89
CA ASN A 356 -16.21 -23.66 -3.70
C ASN A 356 -17.46 -23.82 -2.81
N SER A 357 -18.56 -23.17 -3.20
CA SER A 357 -19.79 -23.09 -2.38
C SER A 357 -21.03 -23.17 -3.27
N THR A 358 -22.16 -23.60 -2.71
CA THR A 358 -23.45 -23.61 -3.40
C THR A 358 -24.35 -22.54 -2.81
N ILE A 359 -24.68 -21.52 -3.61
CA ILE A 359 -25.63 -20.46 -3.23
C ILE A 359 -27.03 -21.00 -3.44
N THR A 360 -27.75 -21.27 -2.34
CA THR A 360 -29.14 -21.72 -2.37
C THR A 360 -30.11 -20.56 -2.39
N SER A 361 -29.82 -19.50 -1.63
CA SER A 361 -30.60 -18.27 -1.60
C SER A 361 -29.68 -17.06 -1.45
N TRP A 362 -30.00 -16.01 -2.19
CA TRP A 362 -29.42 -14.68 -2.04
C TRP A 362 -30.47 -13.68 -2.51
N GLU A 363 -31.34 -13.33 -1.57
CA GLU A 363 -32.53 -12.51 -1.79
C GLU A 363 -32.20 -11.04 -2.03
N GLU A 364 -33.20 -10.28 -2.50
CA GLU A 364 -33.11 -8.83 -2.72
C GLU A 364 -32.84 -8.05 -1.42
N SER A 365 -33.29 -8.56 -0.26
CA SER A 365 -32.99 -7.95 1.04
C SER A 365 -31.49 -7.95 1.38
N ALA A 366 -30.72 -8.86 0.77
CA ALA A 366 -29.27 -8.97 0.87
C ALA A 366 -28.55 -8.44 -0.38
N ALA A 367 -29.21 -7.56 -1.15
CA ALA A 367 -28.64 -7.06 -2.39
C ALA A 367 -27.41 -6.18 -2.18
N LEU A 368 -26.43 -6.36 -3.07
CA LEU A 368 -25.33 -5.41 -3.21
C LEU A 368 -25.88 -4.10 -3.78
N SER A 369 -25.54 -2.99 -3.14
CA SER A 369 -26.06 -1.69 -3.52
C SER A 369 -25.07 -0.58 -3.20
N GLN A 370 -25.12 0.51 -3.95
CA GLN A 370 -24.32 1.71 -3.73
C GLN A 370 -24.57 2.34 -2.35
N LEU A 371 -25.78 2.14 -1.80
CA LEU A 371 -26.14 2.65 -0.48
C LEU A 371 -25.39 1.91 0.64
N HIS A 372 -25.40 0.58 0.59
CA HIS A 372 -24.82 -0.25 1.64
C HIS A 372 -23.35 -0.57 1.41
N HIS A 373 -22.91 -0.62 0.15
CA HIS A 373 -21.57 -1.07 -0.25
C HIS A 373 -20.89 -0.04 -1.17
N PRO A 374 -20.72 1.24 -0.75
CA PRO A 374 -20.19 2.29 -1.61
C PRO A 374 -18.73 2.09 -2.00
N ASN A 375 -18.01 1.21 -1.31
CA ASN A 375 -16.58 0.96 -1.50
C ASN A 375 -16.28 -0.38 -2.21
N LEU A 376 -17.31 -1.13 -2.62
CA LEU A 376 -17.14 -2.46 -3.20
C LEU A 376 -16.57 -2.34 -4.61
N MET A 377 -15.39 -2.93 -4.84
CA MET A 377 -14.63 -2.83 -6.09
C MET A 377 -14.54 -4.14 -6.86
N SER A 378 -14.51 -5.28 -6.15
CA SER A 378 -14.39 -6.60 -6.78
C SER A 378 -15.36 -7.64 -6.21
N LEU A 379 -15.88 -8.48 -7.08
CA LEU A 379 -16.75 -9.62 -6.77
C LEU A 379 -16.22 -10.90 -7.43
N TYR A 380 -15.84 -11.88 -6.62
CA TYR A 380 -15.31 -13.16 -7.07
C TYR A 380 -16.29 -14.28 -6.75
N LEU A 381 -16.77 -15.03 -7.75
CA LEU A 381 -17.61 -16.22 -7.58
C LEU A 381 -16.94 -17.40 -8.27
N VAL A 382 -16.19 -18.20 -7.52
CA VAL A 382 -15.27 -19.20 -8.08
C VAL A 382 -15.62 -20.59 -7.58
N ARG A 383 -15.82 -21.56 -8.50
CA ARG A 383 -16.36 -22.88 -8.16
C ARG A 383 -17.69 -22.78 -7.42
N VAL A 384 -18.52 -21.83 -7.84
CA VAL A 384 -19.81 -21.55 -7.21
C VAL A 384 -20.95 -22.17 -8.03
N ASN A 385 -21.83 -22.86 -7.33
CA ASN A 385 -23.07 -23.38 -7.90
C ASN A 385 -24.24 -22.49 -7.49
N MET A 386 -24.95 -21.91 -8.45
CA MET A 386 -26.10 -21.04 -8.25
C MET A 386 -27.40 -21.80 -8.53
N THR A 387 -28.43 -21.55 -7.72
CA THR A 387 -29.77 -22.10 -7.95
C THR A 387 -30.22 -21.84 -9.40
N ASN A 388 -30.61 -22.90 -10.10
CA ASN A 388 -31.02 -22.90 -11.52
C ASN A 388 -29.97 -22.44 -12.56
N GLY A 389 -28.73 -22.14 -12.15
CA GLY A 389 -27.71 -21.61 -13.05
C GLY A 389 -27.98 -20.17 -13.48
N GLU A 390 -28.67 -19.41 -12.63
CA GLU A 390 -29.01 -18.01 -12.85
C GLU A 390 -28.31 -17.10 -11.83
N LEU A 391 -28.07 -15.85 -12.24
CA LEU A 391 -27.53 -14.82 -11.36
C LEU A 391 -28.51 -14.57 -10.19
N PRO A 392 -28.14 -14.63 -8.91
CA PRO A 392 -29.09 -14.47 -7.81
C PRO A 392 -29.72 -13.06 -7.71
N PRO A 393 -30.93 -12.91 -7.13
CA PRO A 393 -31.61 -11.62 -6.93
C PRO A 393 -30.75 -10.54 -6.27
N GLY A 394 -29.94 -10.91 -5.26
CA GLY A 394 -29.06 -9.96 -4.58
C GLY A 394 -27.94 -9.36 -5.45
N LEU A 395 -27.72 -9.91 -6.66
CA LEU A 395 -26.80 -9.36 -7.68
C LEU A 395 -27.53 -8.62 -8.82
N ARG A 396 -28.86 -8.50 -8.74
CA ARG A 396 -29.71 -7.87 -9.77
C ARG A 396 -30.29 -6.51 -9.34
N GLY A 397 -29.84 -5.96 -8.21
CA GLY A 397 -30.38 -4.73 -7.63
C GLY A 397 -30.18 -3.49 -8.52
N ASP A 398 -31.17 -2.61 -8.58
CA ASP A 398 -31.17 -1.44 -9.47
C ASP A 398 -30.15 -0.35 -9.06
N ASN A 399 -29.85 -0.24 -7.77
CA ASN A 399 -28.88 0.72 -7.24
C ASN A 399 -27.51 0.05 -7.01
N PHE A 400 -26.98 -0.62 -8.03
CA PHE A 400 -25.75 -1.42 -7.92
C PHE A 400 -24.51 -0.55 -7.62
N PRO A 401 -23.48 -1.06 -6.91
CA PRO A 401 -22.27 -0.29 -6.61
C PRO A 401 -21.53 0.19 -7.87
N GLN A 402 -21.28 1.49 -7.97
CA GLN A 402 -20.76 2.14 -9.18
C GLN A 402 -19.25 1.98 -9.36
N ILE A 403 -18.52 1.66 -8.29
CA ILE A 403 -17.08 1.41 -8.34
C ILE A 403 -16.74 -0.09 -8.38
N LEU A 404 -17.77 -0.96 -8.40
CA LEU A 404 -17.59 -2.40 -8.57
C LEU A 404 -17.37 -2.66 -10.06
N THR A 405 -16.10 -2.66 -10.46
CA THR A 405 -15.67 -2.78 -11.86
C THR A 405 -14.96 -4.08 -12.15
N ASP A 406 -14.80 -4.97 -11.17
CA ASP A 406 -14.08 -6.23 -11.30
C ASP A 406 -15.00 -7.41 -10.91
N PHE A 407 -15.38 -8.21 -11.89
CA PHE A 407 -16.29 -9.34 -11.74
C PHE A 407 -15.63 -10.60 -12.27
N GLU A 408 -15.42 -11.58 -11.41
CA GLU A 408 -14.73 -12.81 -11.82
C GLU A 408 -15.50 -14.04 -11.40
N PHE A 409 -16.26 -14.59 -12.34
CA PHE A 409 -17.06 -15.79 -12.18
C PHE A 409 -16.38 -16.92 -12.93
N CYS A 410 -15.75 -17.83 -12.18
CA CYS A 410 -14.90 -18.87 -12.76
C CYS A 410 -15.32 -20.26 -12.30
N THR A 411 -15.47 -21.20 -13.23
CA THR A 411 -15.96 -22.57 -12.93
C THR A 411 -17.34 -22.53 -12.23
N THR A 412 -18.32 -21.86 -12.84
CA THR A 412 -19.68 -21.77 -12.30
C THR A 412 -20.69 -22.49 -13.20
N ASN A 413 -21.91 -22.70 -12.71
CA ASN A 413 -23.02 -23.23 -13.53
C ASN A 413 -23.87 -22.13 -14.18
N LEU A 414 -23.41 -20.87 -14.20
CA LEU A 414 -24.13 -19.73 -14.78
C LEU A 414 -24.30 -19.92 -16.29
N ARG A 415 -25.53 -19.79 -16.79
CA ARG A 415 -25.88 -20.06 -18.21
C ARG A 415 -26.20 -18.82 -19.02
N SER A 416 -26.77 -17.80 -18.38
CA SER A 416 -27.21 -16.57 -19.01
C SER A 416 -27.15 -15.41 -18.03
N LEU A 417 -27.21 -14.19 -18.57
CA LEU A 417 -27.34 -12.95 -17.79
C LEU A 417 -28.71 -12.33 -18.06
N PRO A 418 -29.31 -11.60 -17.11
CA PRO A 418 -30.56 -10.88 -17.34
C PRO A 418 -30.48 -9.91 -18.53
N ASP A 419 -31.59 -9.68 -19.22
CA ASP A 419 -31.61 -8.80 -20.39
C ASP A 419 -31.37 -7.33 -20.05
N ASP A 420 -31.59 -6.92 -18.81
CA ASP A 420 -31.48 -5.53 -18.33
C ASP A 420 -30.21 -5.29 -17.49
N PHE A 421 -29.33 -6.29 -17.33
CA PHE A 421 -28.19 -6.16 -16.41
C PHE A 421 -27.20 -5.07 -16.84
N ASP A 422 -27.12 -4.77 -18.15
CA ASP A 422 -26.30 -3.69 -18.70
C ASP A 422 -26.73 -2.29 -18.26
N LEU A 423 -27.97 -2.15 -17.79
CA LEU A 423 -28.49 -0.91 -17.23
C LEU A 423 -28.13 -0.73 -15.75
N LYS A 424 -27.68 -1.80 -15.08
CA LYS A 424 -27.43 -1.84 -13.64
C LYS A 424 -25.96 -1.92 -13.31
N TRP A 425 -25.22 -2.77 -14.01
CA TRP A 425 -23.79 -2.96 -13.79
C TRP A 425 -22.96 -1.83 -14.43
N PRO A 426 -21.79 -1.48 -13.85
CA PRO A 426 -20.95 -0.42 -14.41
C PRO A 426 -20.36 -0.79 -15.78
N GLN A 427 -20.44 0.13 -16.74
CA GLN A 427 -19.81 -0.01 -18.07
C GLN A 427 -18.28 -0.03 -17.96
N PHE A 428 -17.61 -0.59 -18.97
CA PHE A 428 -16.14 -0.68 -19.06
C PHE A 428 -15.49 -1.47 -17.91
N SER A 429 -16.26 -2.34 -17.24
CA SER A 429 -15.76 -3.23 -16.20
C SER A 429 -14.85 -4.33 -16.77
N SER A 430 -13.98 -4.88 -15.89
CA SER A 430 -13.31 -6.16 -16.05
C SER A 430 -14.28 -7.29 -15.68
N ILE A 431 -14.57 -8.18 -16.62
CA ILE A 431 -15.56 -9.24 -16.47
C ILE A 431 -14.97 -10.57 -16.96
N TYR A 432 -14.73 -11.50 -16.04
CA TYR A 432 -14.29 -12.86 -16.35
C TYR A 432 -15.45 -13.82 -16.10
N LEU A 433 -15.94 -14.46 -17.15
CA LEU A 433 -16.97 -15.50 -17.08
C LEU A 433 -16.36 -16.81 -17.60
N GLU A 434 -15.34 -17.32 -16.93
CA GLU A 434 -14.50 -18.43 -17.41
C GLU A 434 -15.04 -19.80 -16.97
N LYS A 435 -15.06 -20.77 -17.89
CA LYS A 435 -15.54 -22.14 -17.60
C LYS A 435 -16.93 -22.14 -16.94
N CYS A 436 -17.80 -21.28 -17.45
CA CYS A 436 -19.20 -21.22 -17.07
C CYS A 436 -20.01 -22.16 -17.99
N ALA A 437 -21.34 -22.04 -17.98
CA ALA A 437 -22.23 -22.84 -18.82
C ALA A 437 -22.81 -22.04 -20.00
N PHE A 438 -22.10 -21.01 -20.47
CA PHE A 438 -22.54 -20.22 -21.63
C PHE A 438 -22.34 -20.99 -22.94
N THR A 439 -23.35 -20.96 -23.79
CA THR A 439 -23.30 -21.47 -25.18
C THR A 439 -23.25 -20.35 -26.21
N GLU A 440 -23.57 -19.13 -25.81
CA GLU A 440 -23.55 -17.92 -26.63
C GLU A 440 -23.17 -16.71 -25.77
N VAL A 441 -22.76 -15.62 -26.43
CA VAL A 441 -22.47 -14.35 -25.75
C VAL A 441 -23.80 -13.60 -25.52
N PRO A 442 -24.20 -13.31 -24.27
CA PRO A 442 -25.43 -12.57 -24.01
C PRO A 442 -25.42 -11.18 -24.67
N ALA A 443 -26.53 -10.79 -25.31
CA ALA A 443 -26.63 -9.48 -25.96
C ALA A 443 -26.47 -8.31 -24.97
N SER A 444 -26.96 -8.47 -23.75
CA SER A 444 -26.76 -7.50 -22.67
C SER A 444 -25.28 -7.33 -22.31
N LEU A 445 -24.46 -8.39 -22.38
CA LEU A 445 -23.03 -8.28 -22.11
C LEU A 445 -22.30 -7.47 -23.19
N ALA A 446 -22.71 -7.63 -24.46
CA ALA A 446 -22.18 -6.81 -25.54
C ALA A 446 -22.56 -5.33 -25.39
N ARG A 447 -23.80 -5.04 -24.93
CA ARG A 447 -24.25 -3.66 -24.68
C ARG A 447 -23.57 -3.01 -23.47
N LEU A 448 -23.21 -3.79 -22.45
CA LEU A 448 -22.46 -3.30 -21.29
C LEU A 448 -21.06 -2.77 -21.67
N ALA A 449 -20.50 -3.28 -22.77
CA ALA A 449 -19.19 -2.88 -23.30
C ALA A 449 -18.06 -3.02 -22.25
N PRO A 450 -17.76 -4.25 -21.77
CA PRO A 450 -16.63 -4.48 -20.88
C PRO A 450 -15.30 -4.12 -21.55
N TYR A 451 -14.37 -3.54 -20.77
CA TYR A 451 -13.04 -3.20 -21.28
C TYR A 451 -12.10 -4.41 -21.28
N ASP A 452 -12.22 -5.26 -20.27
CA ASP A 452 -11.43 -6.47 -20.10
C ASP A 452 -12.39 -7.66 -19.92
N LEU A 453 -12.43 -8.56 -20.90
CA LEU A 453 -13.43 -9.62 -20.98
C LEU A 453 -12.79 -10.98 -21.20
N SER A 454 -13.09 -11.93 -20.31
CA SER A 454 -12.82 -13.34 -20.54
C SER A 454 -14.10 -14.16 -20.62
N LEU A 455 -14.21 -14.94 -21.69
CA LEU A 455 -15.25 -15.94 -21.92
C LEU A 455 -14.61 -17.33 -22.12
N ALA A 456 -13.36 -17.49 -21.72
CA ALA A 456 -12.58 -18.70 -21.96
C ALA A 456 -13.26 -19.96 -21.42
N MET A 457 -13.02 -21.08 -22.10
CA MET A 457 -13.51 -22.41 -21.71
C MET A 457 -15.05 -22.56 -21.65
N ASN A 458 -15.82 -21.65 -22.28
CA ASN A 458 -17.25 -21.84 -22.52
C ASN A 458 -17.51 -22.54 -23.86
N SER A 459 -18.72 -23.08 -24.03
CA SER A 459 -19.13 -23.75 -25.28
C SER A 459 -19.65 -22.77 -26.34
N ILE A 460 -18.97 -21.63 -26.49
CA ILE A 460 -19.35 -20.54 -27.42
C ILE A 460 -18.76 -20.82 -28.79
N SER A 461 -19.59 -20.83 -29.83
CA SER A 461 -19.17 -21.09 -31.22
C SER A 461 -19.02 -19.84 -32.09
N SER A 462 -19.57 -18.70 -31.69
CA SER A 462 -19.55 -17.46 -32.46
C SER A 462 -19.58 -16.23 -31.55
N LEU A 463 -18.88 -15.17 -31.96
CA LEU A 463 -18.83 -13.90 -31.23
C LEU A 463 -19.64 -12.80 -31.96
N PRO A 464 -20.44 -12.01 -31.26
CA PRO A 464 -21.23 -10.94 -31.87
C PRO A 464 -20.37 -9.71 -32.20
N ALA A 465 -20.60 -9.09 -33.36
CA ALA A 465 -19.90 -7.87 -33.79
C ALA A 465 -20.00 -6.69 -32.78
N PRO A 466 -21.17 -6.43 -32.14
CA PRO A 466 -21.30 -5.38 -31.12
C PRO A 466 -20.28 -5.48 -29.98
N LEU A 467 -19.75 -6.67 -29.68
CA LEU A 467 -18.72 -6.83 -28.65
C LEU A 467 -17.44 -6.04 -28.97
N PHE A 468 -17.07 -6.01 -30.25
CA PHE A 468 -15.87 -5.32 -30.73
C PHE A 468 -16.11 -3.83 -30.95
N GLU A 469 -17.34 -3.46 -31.33
CA GLU A 469 -17.80 -2.06 -31.46
C GLU A 469 -17.86 -1.33 -30.11
N GLY A 470 -18.14 -2.06 -29.03
CA GLY A 470 -18.17 -1.55 -27.66
C GLY A 470 -16.81 -1.13 -27.08
N GLY A 471 -15.70 -1.42 -27.78
CA GLY A 471 -14.37 -0.97 -27.37
C GLY A 471 -13.68 -1.87 -26.35
N VAL A 472 -13.93 -3.18 -26.38
CA VAL A 472 -13.15 -4.17 -25.61
C VAL A 472 -11.64 -4.00 -25.90
N GLY A 473 -10.84 -3.87 -24.84
CA GLY A 473 -9.39 -3.71 -24.91
C GLY A 473 -8.63 -5.01 -24.71
N TYR A 474 -9.14 -5.90 -23.87
CA TYR A 474 -8.58 -7.24 -23.62
C TYR A 474 -9.70 -8.26 -23.79
N LEU A 475 -9.50 -9.24 -24.68
CA LEU A 475 -10.48 -10.28 -24.96
C LEU A 475 -9.84 -11.67 -24.91
N HIS A 476 -10.32 -12.51 -24.00
CA HIS A 476 -9.92 -13.90 -23.90
C HIS A 476 -11.10 -14.84 -24.19
N VAL A 477 -10.99 -15.55 -25.30
CA VAL A 477 -12.00 -16.51 -25.81
C VAL A 477 -11.33 -17.86 -26.11
N GLY A 478 -10.22 -18.15 -25.41
CA GLY A 478 -9.47 -19.37 -25.56
C GLY A 478 -10.26 -20.59 -25.09
N SER A 479 -9.94 -21.76 -25.64
CA SER A 479 -10.63 -23.03 -25.35
C SER A 479 -12.16 -22.97 -25.57
N THR A 480 -12.63 -22.10 -26.46
CA THR A 480 -14.03 -22.08 -26.93
C THR A 480 -14.17 -22.81 -28.26
N LEU A 481 -15.38 -22.85 -28.83
CA LEU A 481 -15.69 -23.53 -30.10
C LEU A 481 -15.55 -22.61 -31.32
N ILE A 482 -14.99 -21.42 -31.17
CA ILE A 482 -14.84 -20.47 -32.29
C ILE A 482 -13.81 -20.97 -33.30
N SER A 483 -14.08 -20.69 -34.58
CA SER A 483 -13.17 -20.94 -35.70
C SER A 483 -12.81 -19.68 -36.49
N GLU A 484 -13.57 -18.60 -36.29
CA GLU A 484 -13.34 -17.30 -36.91
C GLU A 484 -13.86 -16.18 -35.99
N LEU A 485 -13.25 -15.01 -36.11
CA LEU A 485 -13.75 -13.76 -35.51
C LEU A 485 -14.87 -13.18 -36.37
N PRO A 486 -15.71 -12.27 -35.86
CA PRO A 486 -16.71 -11.62 -36.69
C PRO A 486 -16.05 -10.74 -37.76
N HIS A 487 -16.67 -10.70 -38.93
CA HIS A 487 -16.30 -9.78 -39.99
C HIS A 487 -16.84 -8.39 -39.64
N LEU A 488 -15.97 -7.38 -39.55
CA LEU A 488 -16.30 -6.02 -39.11
C LEU A 488 -15.96 -5.01 -40.21
N SER A 489 -16.74 -3.94 -40.32
CA SER A 489 -16.40 -2.80 -41.18
C SER A 489 -15.42 -1.87 -40.46
N VAL A 490 -14.28 -1.55 -41.07
CA VAL A 490 -13.36 -0.50 -40.57
C VAL A 490 -14.09 0.86 -40.58
N PRO A 491 -14.08 1.68 -39.50
CA PRO A 491 -13.23 1.64 -38.31
C PRO A 491 -13.97 1.19 -37.02
N ALA A 492 -14.75 0.11 -37.07
CA ALA A 492 -15.60 -0.32 -35.95
C ALA A 492 -14.89 -0.53 -34.60
N VAL A 493 -13.58 -0.82 -34.58
CA VAL A 493 -12.81 -1.07 -33.35
C VAL A 493 -11.98 0.17 -33.01
N SER A 494 -12.31 0.89 -31.94
CA SER A 494 -11.64 2.17 -31.60
C SER A 494 -10.44 2.04 -30.63
N ASN A 495 -10.34 0.94 -29.89
CA ASN A 495 -9.32 0.74 -28.84
C ASN A 495 -8.22 -0.26 -29.27
N PRO A 496 -6.99 -0.18 -28.71
CA PRO A 496 -6.01 -1.25 -28.86
C PRO A 496 -6.59 -2.54 -28.26
N LEU A 497 -6.53 -3.63 -29.03
CA LEU A 497 -7.12 -4.93 -28.68
C LEU A 497 -6.01 -5.95 -28.45
N VAL A 498 -5.97 -6.53 -27.25
CA VAL A 498 -5.22 -7.74 -26.92
C VAL A 498 -6.19 -8.91 -27.01
N LEU A 499 -5.85 -9.88 -27.87
CA LEU A 499 -6.72 -11.00 -28.21
C LEU A 499 -6.08 -12.32 -27.82
N ARG A 500 -6.83 -13.14 -27.09
CA ARG A 500 -6.43 -14.47 -26.67
C ARG A 500 -7.41 -15.50 -27.21
N VAL A 501 -6.97 -16.27 -28.21
CA VAL A 501 -7.73 -17.28 -28.96
C VAL A 501 -7.03 -18.64 -28.93
N ASP A 502 -6.22 -18.90 -27.92
CA ASP A 502 -5.52 -20.16 -27.72
C ASP A 502 -6.48 -21.34 -27.57
N ASN A 503 -6.06 -22.52 -28.01
CA ASN A 503 -6.86 -23.76 -27.97
C ASN A 503 -8.20 -23.65 -28.72
N THR A 504 -8.25 -22.88 -29.82
CA THR A 504 -9.41 -22.76 -30.71
C THR A 504 -9.10 -23.27 -32.12
N ASN A 505 -10.10 -23.33 -33.00
CA ASN A 505 -9.91 -23.76 -34.40
C ASN A 505 -9.60 -22.58 -35.34
N MET A 506 -8.96 -21.53 -34.83
CA MET A 506 -8.58 -20.34 -35.60
C MET A 506 -7.47 -20.65 -36.62
N SER A 507 -7.73 -20.37 -37.90
CA SER A 507 -6.77 -20.60 -38.99
C SER A 507 -6.35 -19.33 -39.75
N PHE A 508 -7.03 -18.21 -39.54
CA PHE A 508 -6.75 -16.93 -40.20
C PHE A 508 -7.35 -15.76 -39.39
N PHE A 509 -7.02 -14.53 -39.78
CA PHE A 509 -7.52 -13.29 -39.16
C PHE A 509 -8.06 -12.32 -40.23
N TRP A 510 -9.02 -11.47 -39.87
CA TRP A 510 -9.60 -10.46 -40.77
C TRP A 510 -8.77 -9.17 -40.80
N ASP A 511 -8.91 -8.41 -41.89
CA ASP A 511 -8.14 -7.20 -42.22
C ASP A 511 -8.35 -6.03 -41.26
N TRP A 512 -9.46 -6.00 -40.52
CA TRP A 512 -9.71 -4.96 -39.50
C TRP A 512 -8.66 -4.98 -38.37
N ILE A 513 -7.86 -6.04 -38.24
CA ILE A 513 -6.72 -6.12 -37.32
C ILE A 513 -5.48 -5.37 -37.86
N ASP A 514 -5.31 -5.28 -39.20
CA ASP A 514 -4.08 -4.76 -39.83
C ASP A 514 -3.72 -3.32 -39.45
N PRO A 515 -4.68 -2.36 -39.44
CA PRO A 515 -4.37 -0.98 -39.04
C PRO A 515 -3.77 -0.90 -37.64
N ARG A 516 -4.16 -1.80 -36.74
CA ARG A 516 -3.72 -1.81 -35.34
C ARG A 516 -2.29 -2.32 -35.20
N ILE A 517 -1.91 -3.28 -36.02
CA ILE A 517 -0.53 -3.77 -36.13
C ILE A 517 0.35 -2.67 -36.74
N ALA A 518 -0.12 -2.02 -37.80
CA ALA A 518 0.64 -1.01 -38.54
C ALA A 518 0.88 0.30 -37.75
N ASP A 519 -0.07 0.73 -36.91
CA ASP A 519 0.02 1.97 -36.12
C ASP A 519 1.08 1.91 -35.00
N GLY A 520 1.69 0.75 -34.73
CA GLY A 520 2.70 0.59 -33.66
C GLY A 520 2.16 0.86 -32.25
N ALA A 521 0.87 1.12 -32.09
CA ALA A 521 0.21 1.33 -30.80
C ALA A 521 0.19 0.07 -29.93
N LEU A 522 0.43 -1.11 -30.53
CA LEU A 522 0.59 -2.40 -29.85
C LEU A 522 2.02 -2.65 -29.35
N LEU A 523 2.98 -1.74 -29.59
CA LEU A 523 4.39 -1.90 -29.17
C LEU A 523 4.61 -1.74 -27.64
N THR A 524 3.57 -1.42 -26.87
CA THR A 524 3.61 -1.40 -25.40
C THR A 524 3.21 -2.73 -24.77
N VAL A 525 2.59 -3.64 -25.53
CA VAL A 525 2.15 -4.96 -25.08
C VAL A 525 2.93 -6.02 -25.84
N GLU A 526 3.65 -6.88 -25.11
CA GLU A 526 4.34 -8.02 -25.72
C GLU A 526 3.29 -9.01 -26.26
N HIS A 527 3.29 -9.28 -27.56
CA HIS A 527 2.40 -10.25 -28.23
C HIS A 527 0.90 -9.97 -28.07
N PRO A 528 0.33 -9.00 -28.81
CA PRO A 528 -1.09 -8.64 -28.74
C PRO A 528 -2.04 -9.78 -29.13
N ILE A 529 -1.60 -10.80 -29.85
CA ILE A 529 -2.40 -11.98 -30.17
C ILE A 529 -1.73 -13.22 -29.58
N LEU A 530 -2.45 -13.99 -28.78
CA LEU A 530 -2.05 -15.33 -28.37
C LEU A 530 -2.96 -16.35 -29.03
N ALA A 531 -2.38 -17.27 -29.81
CA ALA A 531 -3.12 -18.26 -30.60
C ALA A 531 -2.57 -19.68 -30.45
N THR A 532 -1.94 -19.99 -29.32
CA THR A 532 -1.33 -21.29 -29.02
C THR A 532 -2.29 -22.45 -29.28
N ASN A 533 -1.78 -23.58 -29.78
CA ASN A 533 -2.58 -24.76 -30.15
C ASN A 533 -3.68 -24.51 -31.21
N SER A 534 -3.62 -23.42 -31.98
CA SER A 534 -4.49 -23.21 -33.14
C SER A 534 -3.87 -23.74 -34.44
N PRO A 535 -4.69 -24.02 -35.48
CA PRO A 535 -4.20 -24.26 -36.83
C PRO A 535 -3.26 -23.15 -37.34
N TYR A 536 -3.56 -21.89 -37.02
CA TYR A 536 -2.72 -20.75 -37.42
C TYR A 536 -1.30 -20.82 -36.84
N CYS A 537 -1.17 -21.10 -35.53
CA CYS A 537 0.15 -21.26 -34.90
C CYS A 537 0.90 -22.49 -35.41
N SER A 538 0.17 -23.56 -35.75
CA SER A 538 0.77 -24.76 -36.36
C SER A 538 1.36 -24.45 -37.73
N ASP A 539 0.67 -23.66 -38.56
CA ASP A 539 1.19 -23.17 -39.83
C ASP A 539 2.38 -22.22 -39.65
N LEU A 540 2.30 -21.26 -38.72
CA LEU A 540 3.41 -20.33 -38.43
C LEU A 540 4.70 -21.07 -38.08
N GLN A 541 4.61 -22.09 -37.22
CA GLN A 541 5.79 -22.87 -36.82
C GLN A 541 6.41 -23.61 -38.01
N ARG A 542 5.60 -24.21 -38.89
CA ARG A 542 6.08 -24.89 -40.10
C ARG A 542 6.70 -23.91 -41.09
N ILE A 543 6.12 -22.71 -41.23
CA ILE A 543 6.67 -21.63 -42.08
C ILE A 543 8.05 -21.20 -41.55
N TYR A 544 8.19 -20.96 -40.25
CA TYR A 544 9.49 -20.61 -39.65
C TYR A 544 10.54 -21.71 -39.74
N ASN A 545 10.12 -22.98 -39.74
CA ASN A 545 11.01 -24.13 -39.93
C ASN A 545 11.37 -24.38 -41.41
N GLY A 546 10.73 -23.69 -42.36
CA GLY A 546 10.90 -23.94 -43.80
C GLY A 546 10.23 -25.23 -44.29
N GLU A 547 9.30 -25.78 -43.52
CA GLU A 547 8.52 -26.98 -43.86
C GLU A 547 7.34 -26.64 -44.78
N GLN A 548 6.93 -25.36 -44.83
CA GLN A 548 5.76 -24.86 -45.55
C GLN A 548 6.02 -23.43 -46.04
N GLU A 549 5.59 -23.10 -47.27
CA GLU A 549 5.83 -21.77 -47.86
C GLU A 549 4.69 -20.77 -47.59
N ASN A 550 3.45 -21.23 -47.43
CA ASN A 550 2.26 -20.39 -47.26
C ASN A 550 1.32 -20.99 -46.21
N PHE A 551 0.42 -20.19 -45.62
CA PHE A 551 -0.63 -20.68 -44.71
C PHE A 551 -1.57 -21.70 -45.39
N SER A 552 -2.06 -22.69 -44.62
CA SER A 552 -2.92 -23.77 -45.11
C SER A 552 -4.36 -23.30 -45.36
N ALA A 553 -4.80 -22.23 -44.69
CA ALA A 553 -6.14 -21.69 -44.83
C ALA A 553 -6.34 -21.06 -46.23
N PRO A 554 -7.47 -21.33 -46.93
CA PRO A 554 -7.74 -20.71 -48.21
C PRO A 554 -7.97 -19.20 -48.06
N TRP A 555 -7.43 -18.42 -49.00
CA TRP A 555 -7.59 -16.98 -49.01
C TRP A 555 -9.07 -16.56 -49.06
N ARG A 556 -9.46 -15.63 -48.19
CA ARG A 556 -10.81 -15.03 -48.16
C ARG A 556 -10.74 -13.53 -48.44
N GLU A 557 -11.79 -13.00 -49.06
CA GLU A 557 -11.96 -11.54 -49.19
C GLU A 557 -12.06 -10.92 -47.79
N GLY A 558 -11.30 -9.85 -47.52
CA GLY A 558 -11.21 -9.22 -46.20
C GLY A 558 -10.25 -9.91 -45.23
N GLN A 559 -9.47 -10.92 -45.64
CA GLN A 559 -8.44 -11.53 -44.81
C GLN A 559 -7.24 -10.58 -44.61
N SER A 560 -6.66 -10.61 -43.40
CA SER A 560 -5.48 -9.81 -43.01
C SER A 560 -4.32 -10.03 -43.97
N GLN A 561 -3.78 -8.96 -44.53
CA GLN A 561 -2.60 -9.01 -45.38
C GLN A 561 -1.32 -9.16 -44.55
N ILE A 562 -1.28 -8.57 -43.35
CA ILE A 562 -0.11 -8.61 -42.48
C ILE A 562 0.05 -10.00 -41.86
N LEU A 563 -1.02 -10.55 -41.29
CA LEU A 563 -1.00 -11.86 -40.61
C LEU A 563 -1.04 -13.05 -41.57
N SER A 564 -1.29 -12.82 -42.85
CA SER A 564 -1.25 -13.89 -43.87
C SER A 564 0.00 -13.84 -44.76
N ASP A 565 0.89 -12.87 -44.56
CA ASP A 565 2.15 -12.76 -45.32
C ASP A 565 3.22 -13.70 -44.72
N ALA A 566 3.52 -14.79 -45.42
CA ALA A 566 4.52 -15.77 -45.00
C ALA A 566 5.97 -15.41 -45.42
N SER A 567 6.19 -14.25 -46.06
CA SER A 567 7.51 -13.80 -46.51
C SER A 567 8.50 -13.64 -45.37
N VAL A 568 9.80 -13.85 -45.63
CA VAL A 568 10.84 -13.75 -44.59
C VAL A 568 10.93 -12.32 -44.04
N GLU A 569 10.60 -11.32 -44.86
CA GLU A 569 10.53 -9.92 -44.49
C GLU A 569 9.45 -9.61 -43.44
N SER A 570 8.35 -10.38 -43.41
CA SER A 570 7.24 -10.20 -42.46
C SER A 570 7.50 -10.85 -41.09
N TRP A 571 8.45 -11.80 -41.00
CA TRP A 571 8.68 -12.60 -39.80
C TRP A 571 8.89 -11.80 -38.51
N PRO A 572 9.65 -10.69 -38.49
CA PRO A 572 9.79 -9.88 -37.27
C PRO A 572 8.47 -9.30 -36.79
N MET A 573 7.60 -8.87 -37.70
CA MET A 573 6.27 -8.35 -37.37
C MET A 573 5.36 -9.45 -36.84
N LEU A 574 5.34 -10.61 -37.50
CA LEU A 574 4.56 -11.77 -37.06
C LEU A 574 4.96 -12.22 -35.65
N ARG A 575 6.28 -12.31 -35.36
CA ARG A 575 6.78 -12.68 -34.03
C ARG A 575 6.47 -11.64 -32.97
N ALA A 576 6.48 -10.35 -33.30
CA ALA A 576 6.10 -9.30 -32.36
C ALA A 576 4.59 -9.28 -32.09
N THR A 577 3.78 -9.72 -33.05
CA THR A 577 2.32 -9.62 -33.00
C THR A 577 1.67 -10.87 -32.40
N VAL A 578 2.12 -12.05 -32.80
CA VAL A 578 1.50 -13.33 -32.42
C VAL A 578 2.46 -14.16 -31.58
N SER A 579 2.05 -14.53 -30.37
CA SER A 579 2.70 -15.59 -29.60
C SER A 579 1.94 -16.91 -29.75
N CYS A 580 2.73 -17.99 -29.84
CA CYS A 580 2.28 -19.37 -29.84
C CYS A 580 2.77 -20.12 -28.59
N ASP A 581 3.20 -19.39 -27.55
CA ASP A 581 3.73 -19.94 -26.32
C ASP A 581 2.60 -20.39 -25.38
N GLU A 582 2.87 -21.40 -24.54
CA GLU A 582 1.88 -21.87 -23.57
C GLU A 582 1.61 -20.83 -22.47
N MET A 583 0.34 -20.61 -22.19
CA MET A 583 -0.15 -19.71 -21.13
C MET A 583 -1.28 -20.40 -20.34
N PRO A 584 -1.53 -20.03 -19.07
CA PRO A 584 -2.62 -20.61 -18.26
C PRO A 584 -3.98 -20.47 -18.93
N ASN A 585 -4.82 -21.51 -18.95
CA ASN A 585 -6.10 -21.53 -19.69
C ASN A 585 -7.16 -20.52 -19.19
N THR A 586 -6.97 -19.98 -17.99
CA THR A 586 -7.85 -18.99 -17.37
C THR A 586 -7.01 -17.79 -16.94
N TRP A 587 -7.58 -16.58 -16.97
CA TRP A 587 -6.95 -15.42 -16.34
C TRP A 587 -7.07 -15.49 -14.83
N TYR A 588 -8.18 -16.03 -14.31
CA TYR A 588 -8.25 -16.39 -12.91
C TYR A 588 -7.22 -17.48 -12.58
N PRO A 589 -6.38 -17.32 -11.54
CA PRO A 589 -5.35 -18.31 -11.22
C PRO A 589 -5.94 -19.50 -10.45
N LEU A 590 -6.75 -20.32 -11.13
CA LEU A 590 -7.49 -21.43 -10.53
C LEU A 590 -6.59 -22.43 -9.79
N ASP A 591 -5.47 -22.83 -10.38
CA ASP A 591 -4.56 -23.81 -9.76
C ASP A 591 -3.96 -23.29 -8.44
N PHE A 592 -3.64 -21.99 -8.39
CA PHE A 592 -3.18 -21.35 -7.18
C PHE A 592 -4.29 -21.27 -6.13
N GLU A 593 -5.49 -20.82 -6.54
CA GLU A 593 -6.62 -20.68 -5.63
C GLU A 593 -7.06 -22.03 -5.04
N ASP A 594 -7.07 -23.09 -5.84
CA ASP A 594 -7.38 -24.45 -5.37
C ASP A 594 -6.38 -24.91 -4.31
N GLY A 595 -5.08 -24.73 -4.56
CA GLY A 595 -4.04 -25.01 -3.58
C GLY A 595 -4.15 -24.15 -2.32
N TYR A 596 -4.44 -22.85 -2.45
CA TYR A 596 -4.56 -21.89 -1.35
C TYR A 596 -5.79 -22.16 -0.46
N SER A 597 -6.91 -22.48 -1.08
CA SER A 597 -8.18 -22.76 -0.43
C SER A 597 -8.35 -24.25 -0.07
N GLY A 598 -7.33 -25.09 -0.28
CA GLY A 598 -7.32 -26.47 0.21
C GLY A 598 -8.23 -27.44 -0.55
N VAL A 599 -8.58 -27.12 -1.79
CA VAL A 599 -9.26 -28.03 -2.73
C VAL A 599 -8.19 -28.79 -3.50
N LYS A 600 -8.27 -30.12 -3.50
CA LYS A 600 -7.36 -30.99 -4.24
C LYS A 600 -8.08 -31.74 -5.33
#